data_AF-D5UX59-F1
#
_entry.id   AF-D5UX59-F1
#
_cell.length_a   1.000
_cell.length_b   1.000
_cell.length_c   1.000
_cell.angle_alpha   90.00
_cell.angle_beta   90.00
_cell.angle_gamma   90.00
#
_symmetry.space_group_name_H-M   'P 1'
#
loop_
_entity.id
_entity.type
_entity.pdbx_description
1 polymer ?
#
loop_
_entity_poly.entity_id
_entity_poly.type
_entity_poly.pdbx_seq_one_letter_code
_entity_poly.pdbx_strand_id
1 'polypeptide(L)'
;MSDVTVVGAGVIGLSCAVRLLEAGHTVRVYGRDLAPDLTSAVAAAVWEPYLVEPRDRVAGWSAAALAEFTSLAERGADGVVMTSGTEIFRQPVGEPWWSVAVPEVHRVAEPRPGYAEGWSFVAPVIEMPIYLPWLAGRVCELGGTVEQRTVTSLDDLDGPIVNATGLGARDLVGDASMEAVRGQVVYLEQIGLDRWWIDDSSLDSGVTTYVIPRSRDIVVGGTEDHGAEDLTVDPVTAEAIVERARTLVPELAGARVIGHNIGLRPARPTVRLERVGEVVHCYGHGGAGVTLSWGCADEVTALIG
;
A
#
# COMPACT_ATOMS: atom_id res chain seq x y z
N MET A 1 15.58 -16.13 19.46
CA MET A 1 16.08 -16.44 18.10
C MET A 1 15.42 -17.73 17.66
N SER A 2 14.60 -17.65 16.61
CA SER A 2 13.77 -18.74 16.10
C SER A 2 13.95 -18.82 14.58
N ASP A 3 13.66 -19.97 13.99
CA ASP A 3 13.48 -20.11 12.54
C ASP A 3 12.01 -19.78 12.22
N VAL A 4 11.77 -18.70 11.48
CA VAL A 4 10.45 -18.13 11.25
C VAL A 4 10.10 -18.22 9.76
N THR A 5 8.94 -18.81 9.47
CA THR A 5 8.43 -18.84 8.08
C THR A 5 7.42 -17.72 7.87
N VAL A 6 7.68 -16.82 6.93
CA VAL A 6 6.74 -15.79 6.49
C VAL A 6 6.02 -16.26 5.23
N VAL A 7 4.71 -16.38 5.28
CA VAL A 7 3.87 -16.79 4.13
C VAL A 7 3.24 -15.55 3.52
N GLY A 8 3.70 -15.17 2.33
CA GLY A 8 3.32 -13.98 1.58
C GLY A 8 4.53 -13.11 1.25
N ALA A 9 4.78 -12.87 -0.05
CA ALA A 9 5.91 -12.07 -0.54
C ALA A 9 5.49 -10.66 -1.01
N GLY A 10 4.32 -10.18 -0.58
CA GLY A 10 3.92 -8.78 -0.74
C GLY A 10 4.65 -7.84 0.22
N VAL A 11 4.35 -6.54 0.14
CA VAL A 11 4.98 -5.51 0.98
C VAL A 11 4.95 -5.85 2.47
N ILE A 12 3.82 -6.36 2.97
CA ILE A 12 3.65 -6.73 4.38
C ILE A 12 4.63 -7.83 4.79
N GLY A 13 4.62 -8.96 4.06
CA GLY A 13 5.45 -10.10 4.40
C GLY A 13 6.94 -9.81 4.27
N LEU A 14 7.35 -9.08 3.23
CA LEU A 14 8.74 -8.67 3.06
C LEU A 14 9.19 -7.68 4.15
N SER A 15 8.37 -6.70 4.55
CA SER A 15 8.69 -5.81 5.67
C SER A 15 8.80 -6.58 7.00
N CYS A 16 7.88 -7.53 7.26
CA CYS A 16 7.95 -8.41 8.43
C CYS A 16 9.25 -9.23 8.43
N ALA A 17 9.62 -9.79 7.29
CA ALA A 17 10.84 -10.58 7.16
C ALA A 17 12.10 -9.75 7.47
N VAL A 18 12.17 -8.52 6.95
CA VAL A 18 13.28 -7.60 7.28
C VAL A 18 13.35 -7.33 8.78
N ARG A 19 12.24 -6.97 9.43
CA ARG A 19 12.23 -6.68 10.87
C ARG A 19 12.61 -7.90 11.73
N LEU A 20 12.15 -9.08 11.36
CA LEU A 20 12.51 -10.32 12.05
C LEU A 20 14.00 -10.65 11.89
N LEU A 21 14.56 -10.46 10.70
CA LEU A 21 16.00 -10.64 10.47
C LEU A 21 16.83 -9.61 11.26
N GLU A 22 16.39 -8.35 11.31
CA GLU A 22 17.04 -7.30 12.12
C GLU A 22 16.99 -7.61 13.63
N ALA A 23 15.95 -8.31 14.09
CA ALA A 23 15.83 -8.82 15.45
C ALA A 23 16.63 -10.12 15.70
N GLY A 24 17.33 -10.65 14.69
CA GLY A 24 18.23 -11.81 14.81
C GLY A 24 17.54 -13.17 14.65
N HIS A 25 16.34 -13.22 14.09
CA HIS A 25 15.71 -14.49 13.69
C HIS A 25 16.33 -15.00 12.38
N THR A 26 16.19 -16.30 12.13
CA THR A 26 16.37 -16.86 10.78
C THR A 26 15.02 -16.83 10.09
N VAL A 27 14.96 -16.34 8.85
CA VAL A 27 13.68 -16.10 8.16
C VAL A 27 13.68 -16.67 6.76
N ARG A 28 12.58 -17.35 6.42
CA ARG A 28 12.28 -17.81 5.07
C ARG A 28 10.94 -17.23 4.63
N VAL A 29 10.88 -16.64 3.44
CA VAL A 29 9.66 -16.08 2.87
C VAL A 29 9.16 -17.00 1.76
N TYR A 30 7.91 -17.46 1.87
CA TYR A 30 7.21 -18.23 0.85
C TYR A 30 6.11 -17.40 0.22
N GLY A 31 6.26 -17.08 -1.06
CA GLY A 31 5.21 -16.45 -1.87
C GLY A 31 4.70 -17.41 -2.94
N ARG A 32 3.38 -17.55 -3.09
CA ARG A 32 2.81 -18.24 -4.26
C ARG A 32 3.25 -17.53 -5.55
N ASP A 33 3.15 -16.21 -5.51
CA ASP A 33 3.57 -15.28 -6.55
C ASP A 33 4.69 -14.40 -5.97
N LEU A 34 5.57 -13.88 -6.83
CA LEU A 34 6.64 -12.94 -6.50
C LEU A 34 6.51 -11.69 -7.37
N ALA A 35 7.20 -10.60 -7.01
CA ALA A 35 7.22 -9.40 -7.84
C ALA A 35 7.72 -9.74 -9.27
N PRO A 36 7.09 -9.21 -10.33
CA PRO A 36 6.08 -8.14 -10.33
C PRO A 36 4.62 -8.59 -10.18
N ASP A 37 4.33 -9.89 -10.07
CA ASP A 37 2.98 -10.45 -10.15
C ASP A 37 2.27 -10.47 -8.78
N LEU A 38 2.20 -9.31 -8.11
CA LEU A 38 1.64 -9.14 -6.77
C LEU A 38 0.63 -8.00 -6.73
N THR A 39 -0.39 -8.09 -5.87
CA THR A 39 -1.28 -6.94 -5.57
C THR A 39 -0.48 -5.69 -5.19
N SER A 40 0.58 -5.87 -4.38
CA SER A 40 1.46 -4.77 -3.98
C SER A 40 2.13 -4.07 -5.15
N ALA A 41 2.41 -4.76 -6.27
CA ALA A 41 3.08 -4.16 -7.42
C ALA A 41 2.17 -3.21 -8.21
N VAL A 42 0.85 -3.35 -8.07
CA VAL A 42 -0.15 -2.50 -8.75
C VAL A 42 -0.39 -1.19 -8.02
N ALA A 43 -0.17 -1.14 -6.71
CA ALA A 43 -0.50 0.01 -5.88
C ALA A 43 0.18 1.29 -6.41
N ALA A 44 -0.59 2.39 -6.48
CA ALA A 44 -0.06 3.72 -6.79
C ALA A 44 1.01 4.13 -5.75
N ALA A 45 0.66 3.86 -4.48
CA ALA A 45 1.43 3.98 -3.25
C ALA A 45 2.01 5.38 -2.99
N VAL A 46 1.12 6.30 -2.63
CA VAL A 46 1.46 7.41 -1.73
C VAL A 46 1.08 6.97 -0.31
N TRP A 47 1.89 7.37 0.69
CA TRP A 47 1.54 7.12 2.07
C TRP A 47 0.34 7.95 2.46
N GLU A 48 -0.75 7.26 2.76
CA GLU A 48 -2.01 7.79 3.25
C GLU A 48 -2.86 6.61 3.75
N PRO A 49 -3.42 6.65 4.97
CA PRO A 49 -4.28 5.57 5.45
C PRO A 49 -5.66 5.59 4.78
N TYR A 50 -5.90 4.65 3.88
CA TYR A 50 -7.12 4.56 3.09
C TYR A 50 -7.73 3.14 3.10
N LEU A 51 -9.06 3.04 3.19
CA LEU A 51 -9.83 1.78 3.23
C LEU A 51 -9.27 0.79 4.26
N VAL A 52 -9.17 1.20 5.52
CA VAL A 52 -8.57 0.38 6.59
C VAL A 52 -9.09 0.77 7.97
N GLU A 53 -9.20 -0.22 8.85
CA GLU A 53 -9.67 -0.09 10.24
C GLU A 53 -8.91 -1.10 11.13
N PRO A 54 -8.86 -0.93 12.47
CA PRO A 54 -9.44 0.16 13.25
C PRO A 54 -8.51 1.38 13.31
N ARG A 55 -9.06 2.60 13.22
CA ARG A 55 -8.28 3.85 13.17
C ARG A 55 -7.28 4.04 14.30
N ASP A 56 -7.59 3.60 15.51
CA ASP A 56 -6.74 3.75 16.70
C ASP A 56 -5.40 3.00 16.56
N ARG A 57 -5.41 1.78 16.02
CA ARG A 57 -4.20 1.02 15.71
C ARG A 57 -3.53 1.51 14.43
N VAL A 58 -4.33 1.83 13.41
CA VAL A 58 -3.83 2.31 12.11
C VAL A 58 -3.02 3.60 12.27
N ALA A 59 -3.42 4.51 13.16
CA ALA A 59 -2.65 5.73 13.45
C ALA A 59 -1.22 5.40 13.93
N GLY A 60 -1.07 4.43 14.84
CA GLY A 60 0.25 4.01 15.33
C GLY A 60 1.10 3.33 14.25
N TRP A 61 0.52 2.38 13.51
CA TRP A 61 1.26 1.66 12.46
C TRP A 61 1.67 2.57 11.30
N SER A 62 0.78 3.47 10.89
CA SER A 62 1.06 4.42 9.82
C SER A 62 2.15 5.41 10.22
N ALA A 63 2.15 5.92 11.46
CA ALA A 63 3.21 6.78 11.97
C ALA A 63 4.58 6.08 11.98
N ALA A 64 4.64 4.83 12.45
CA ALA A 64 5.87 4.04 12.43
C ALA A 64 6.36 3.80 10.98
N ALA A 65 5.44 3.52 10.06
CA ALA A 65 5.79 3.36 8.66
C ALA A 65 6.24 4.64 7.99
N LEU A 66 5.64 5.79 8.31
CA LEU A 66 6.09 7.08 7.80
C LEU A 66 7.53 7.36 8.24
N ALA A 67 7.84 7.10 9.52
CA ALA A 67 9.19 7.27 10.05
C ALA A 67 10.21 6.36 9.33
N GLU A 68 9.89 5.09 9.11
CA GLU A 68 10.78 4.18 8.39
C GLU A 68 10.94 4.59 6.92
N PHE A 69 9.86 4.94 6.20
CA PHE A 69 9.97 5.40 4.82
C PHE A 69 10.76 6.71 4.69
N THR A 70 10.63 7.62 5.65
CA THR A 70 11.46 8.84 5.70
C THR A 70 12.94 8.48 5.83
N SER A 71 13.27 7.60 6.78
CA SER A 71 14.63 7.08 6.97
C SER A 71 15.16 6.32 5.74
N LEU A 72 14.31 5.57 5.04
CA LEU A 72 14.67 4.87 3.81
C LEU A 72 14.97 5.85 2.68
N ALA A 73 14.17 6.89 2.51
CA ALA A 73 14.41 7.95 1.54
C ALA A 73 15.73 8.69 1.82
N GLU A 74 16.01 9.01 3.09
CA GLU A 74 17.27 9.65 3.51
C GLU A 74 18.50 8.77 3.23
N ARG A 75 18.35 7.44 3.35
CA ARG A 75 19.39 6.45 3.03
C ARG A 75 19.49 6.13 1.53
N GLY A 76 18.62 6.70 0.69
CA GLY A 76 18.60 6.44 -0.74
C GLY A 76 18.10 5.04 -1.11
N ALA A 77 17.13 4.50 -0.38
CA ALA A 77 16.47 3.25 -0.75
C ALA A 77 15.76 3.40 -2.10
N ASP A 78 15.88 2.38 -2.96
CA ASP A 78 15.33 2.46 -4.31
C ASP A 78 13.79 2.49 -4.30
N GLY A 79 13.23 3.45 -5.03
CA GLY A 79 11.79 3.58 -5.20
C GLY A 79 11.07 4.22 -4.02
N VAL A 80 11.75 4.86 -3.06
CA VAL A 80 11.11 5.62 -1.98
C VAL A 80 11.53 7.08 -2.08
N VAL A 81 10.57 7.97 -2.33
CA VAL A 81 10.84 9.42 -2.47
C VAL A 81 9.84 10.21 -1.63
N MET A 82 10.33 11.18 -0.86
CA MET A 82 9.47 12.12 -0.14
C MET A 82 8.95 13.18 -1.13
N THR A 83 7.65 13.26 -1.29
CA THR A 83 7.00 14.12 -2.31
C THR A 83 5.91 14.96 -1.66
N SER A 84 5.93 16.26 -1.95
CA SER A 84 4.84 17.15 -1.53
C SER A 84 3.60 16.88 -2.37
N GLY A 85 2.44 16.98 -1.77
CA GLY A 85 1.20 16.99 -2.52
C GLY A 85 0.04 17.53 -1.72
N THR A 86 -1.16 17.36 -2.24
CA THR A 86 -2.36 17.96 -1.68
C THR A 86 -3.57 17.05 -1.88
N GLU A 87 -4.26 16.83 -0.79
CA GLU A 87 -5.59 16.24 -0.74
C GLU A 87 -6.63 17.37 -0.77
N ILE A 88 -7.67 17.26 -1.60
CA ILE A 88 -8.68 18.30 -1.79
C ILE A 88 -10.11 17.76 -1.75
N PHE A 89 -11.03 18.60 -1.31
CA PHE A 89 -12.43 18.23 -1.12
C PHE A 89 -13.38 19.32 -1.63
N ARG A 90 -14.46 18.91 -2.31
CA ARG A 90 -15.53 19.80 -2.79
C ARG A 90 -16.40 20.36 -1.66
N GLN A 91 -16.37 19.72 -0.49
CA GLN A 91 -17.08 20.15 0.71
C GLN A 91 -16.08 20.43 1.85
N PRO A 92 -16.40 21.32 2.79
CA PRO A 92 -15.58 21.50 3.98
C PRO A 92 -15.45 20.19 4.77
N VAL A 93 -14.23 19.84 5.15
CA VAL A 93 -13.94 18.68 6.01
C VAL A 93 -13.07 19.11 7.19
N GLY A 94 -13.07 18.31 8.25
CA GLY A 94 -12.16 18.51 9.38
C GLY A 94 -10.71 18.19 9.01
N GLU A 95 -9.81 18.40 9.96
CA GLU A 95 -8.44 17.92 9.86
C GLU A 95 -8.43 16.37 9.74
N PRO A 96 -7.63 15.79 8.82
CA PRO A 96 -7.58 14.35 8.65
C PRO A 96 -7.18 13.67 9.96
N TRP A 97 -7.86 12.59 10.32
CA TRP A 97 -7.62 11.90 11.60
C TRP A 97 -6.21 11.28 11.69
N TRP A 98 -5.58 11.00 10.54
CA TRP A 98 -4.22 10.48 10.44
C TRP A 98 -3.15 11.57 10.49
N SER A 99 -3.53 12.87 10.48
CA SER A 99 -2.60 14.01 10.52
C SER A 99 -1.62 13.95 11.69
N VAL A 100 -2.04 13.36 12.81
CA VAL A 100 -1.20 13.15 14.01
C VAL A 100 0.08 12.35 13.74
N ALA A 101 0.12 11.57 12.66
CA ALA A 101 1.30 10.82 12.24
C ALA A 101 2.27 11.66 11.40
N VAL A 102 1.81 12.74 10.77
CA VAL A 102 2.60 13.55 9.84
C VAL A 102 3.18 14.76 10.57
N PRO A 103 4.49 15.04 10.46
CA PRO A 103 5.12 16.15 11.19
C PRO A 103 4.52 17.52 10.90
N GLU A 104 4.21 17.78 9.62
CA GLU A 104 3.67 19.05 9.15
C GLU A 104 2.53 18.80 8.15
N VAL A 105 1.32 19.22 8.53
CA VAL A 105 0.15 19.25 7.65
C VAL A 105 -0.38 20.68 7.63
N HIS A 106 -0.59 21.22 6.43
CA HIS A 106 -1.05 22.58 6.24
C HIS A 106 -2.41 22.60 5.58
N ARG A 107 -3.37 23.28 6.19
CA ARG A 107 -4.62 23.61 5.51
C ARG A 107 -4.35 24.57 4.35
N VAL A 108 -4.89 24.27 3.18
CA VAL A 108 -4.79 25.13 2.00
C VAL A 108 -5.66 26.36 2.20
N ALA A 109 -5.03 27.54 2.29
CA ALA A 109 -5.74 28.79 2.56
C ALA A 109 -6.70 29.20 1.42
N GLU A 110 -6.32 28.93 0.18
CA GLU A 110 -7.10 29.22 -1.02
C GLU A 110 -7.23 27.95 -1.87
N PRO A 111 -8.25 27.10 -1.61
CA PRO A 111 -8.49 25.90 -2.41
C PRO A 111 -8.74 26.24 -3.89
N ARG A 112 -8.46 25.28 -4.77
CA ARG A 112 -8.70 25.42 -6.22
C ARG A 112 -10.18 25.69 -6.52
N PRO A 113 -10.52 26.39 -7.61
CA PRO A 113 -11.92 26.58 -8.02
C PRO A 113 -12.70 25.25 -8.06
N GLY A 114 -13.86 25.21 -7.42
CA GLY A 114 -14.68 24.01 -7.28
C GLY A 114 -14.38 23.16 -6.03
N TYR A 115 -13.33 23.48 -5.28
CA TYR A 115 -12.98 22.85 -4.01
C TYR A 115 -13.19 23.82 -2.84
N ALA A 116 -13.62 23.27 -1.71
CA ALA A 116 -13.92 24.02 -0.49
C ALA A 116 -12.85 23.79 0.60
N GLU A 117 -12.09 22.71 0.52
CA GLU A 117 -11.07 22.35 1.49
C GLU A 117 -9.86 21.69 0.84
N GLY A 118 -8.71 21.78 1.49
CA GLY A 118 -7.55 20.97 1.14
C GLY A 118 -6.48 20.94 2.23
N TRP A 119 -5.68 19.88 2.21
CA TRP A 119 -4.59 19.64 3.14
C TRP A 119 -3.32 19.27 2.36
N SER A 120 -2.26 20.06 2.54
CA SER A 120 -0.97 19.85 1.91
C SER A 120 0.06 19.35 2.92
N PHE A 121 0.82 18.34 2.52
CA PHE A 121 1.88 17.75 3.33
C PHE A 121 2.91 17.04 2.44
N VAL A 122 4.01 16.59 3.04
CA VAL A 122 5.02 15.76 2.38
C VAL A 122 4.79 14.31 2.80
N ALA A 123 4.66 13.43 1.82
CA ALA A 123 4.43 12.00 2.02
C ALA A 123 5.40 11.18 1.17
N PRO A 124 5.82 9.98 1.63
CA PRO A 124 6.54 9.08 0.78
C PRO A 124 5.64 8.59 -0.37
N VAL A 125 6.17 8.69 -1.58
CA VAL A 125 5.71 8.00 -2.77
C VAL A 125 6.62 6.79 -2.98
N ILE A 126 6.01 5.61 -3.03
CA ILE A 126 6.71 4.32 -3.13
C ILE A 126 6.46 3.74 -4.52
N GLU A 127 7.49 3.71 -5.36
CA GLU A 127 7.46 3.11 -6.68
C GLU A 127 7.53 1.59 -6.56
N MET A 128 6.37 0.96 -6.35
CA MET A 128 6.27 -0.48 -6.06
C MET A 128 7.04 -1.42 -7.01
N PRO A 129 7.09 -1.18 -8.34
CA PRO A 129 7.91 -1.99 -9.26
C PRO A 129 9.42 -1.94 -8.98
N ILE A 130 9.90 -0.90 -8.29
CA ILE A 130 11.30 -0.72 -7.88
C ILE A 130 11.49 -1.17 -6.42
N TYR A 131 10.57 -0.76 -5.55
CA TYR A 131 10.65 -0.99 -4.11
C TYR A 131 10.54 -2.47 -3.73
N LEU A 132 9.65 -3.25 -4.37
CA LEU A 132 9.48 -4.66 -4.02
C LEU A 132 10.73 -5.51 -4.30
N PRO A 133 11.38 -5.42 -5.49
CA PRO A 133 12.68 -6.06 -5.71
C PRO A 133 13.76 -5.61 -4.73
N TRP A 134 13.83 -4.31 -4.42
CA TRP A 134 14.78 -3.78 -3.43
C TRP A 134 14.54 -4.41 -2.04
N LEU A 135 13.28 -4.48 -1.60
CA LEU A 135 12.91 -5.02 -0.29
C LEU A 135 13.17 -6.53 -0.20
N ALA A 136 12.91 -7.28 -1.27
CA ALA A 136 13.29 -8.68 -1.36
C ALA A 136 14.82 -8.88 -1.34
N GLY A 137 15.56 -8.00 -2.03
CA GLY A 137 17.02 -7.96 -1.97
C GLY A 137 17.52 -7.74 -0.54
N ARG A 138 16.89 -6.81 0.20
CA ARG A 138 17.20 -6.52 1.60
C ARG A 138 17.01 -7.74 2.51
N VAL A 139 15.97 -8.54 2.29
CA VAL A 139 15.76 -9.83 2.99
C VAL A 139 16.96 -10.76 2.75
N CYS A 140 17.39 -10.90 1.50
CA CYS A 140 18.54 -11.75 1.15
C CYS A 140 19.86 -11.23 1.72
N GLU A 141 20.10 -9.92 1.70
CA GLU A 141 21.30 -9.29 2.28
C GLU A 141 21.42 -9.51 3.78
N LEU A 142 20.29 -9.57 4.48
CA LEU A 142 20.22 -9.87 5.91
C LEU A 142 20.31 -11.38 6.21
N GLY A 143 20.46 -12.23 5.19
CA GLY A 143 20.64 -13.68 5.33
C GLY A 143 19.34 -14.50 5.29
N GLY A 144 18.20 -13.88 5.01
CA GLY A 144 16.93 -14.59 4.77
C GLY A 144 16.83 -15.15 3.34
N THR A 145 15.77 -15.93 3.09
CA THR A 145 15.44 -16.41 1.73
C THR A 145 14.06 -15.93 1.29
N VAL A 146 13.90 -15.71 -0.02
CA VAL A 146 12.59 -15.47 -0.65
C VAL A 146 12.42 -16.51 -1.75
N GLU A 147 11.43 -17.39 -1.58
CA GLU A 147 11.21 -18.55 -2.44
C GLU A 147 9.79 -18.53 -3.01
N GLN A 148 9.66 -18.78 -4.30
CA GLN A 148 8.34 -19.00 -4.91
C GLN A 148 7.84 -20.38 -4.51
N ARG A 149 6.86 -20.42 -3.61
CA ARG A 149 6.28 -21.65 -3.05
C ARG A 149 4.85 -21.41 -2.63
N THR A 150 3.94 -22.25 -3.12
CA THR A 150 2.56 -22.30 -2.63
C THR A 150 2.51 -23.06 -1.31
N VAL A 151 1.99 -22.40 -0.27
CA VAL A 151 1.64 -23.03 1.01
C VAL A 151 0.14 -23.31 0.99
N THR A 152 -0.25 -24.58 1.14
CA THR A 152 -1.66 -25.02 1.13
C THR A 152 -2.23 -25.23 2.52
N SER A 153 -1.37 -25.45 3.52
CA SER A 153 -1.72 -25.50 4.94
C SER A 153 -0.59 -24.89 5.75
N LEU A 154 -0.93 -24.15 6.81
CA LEU A 154 0.05 -23.65 7.77
C LEU A 154 0.58 -24.78 8.67
N ASP A 155 -0.18 -25.86 8.83
CA ASP A 155 0.21 -27.03 9.65
C ASP A 155 1.37 -27.82 9.03
N ASP A 156 1.68 -27.60 7.74
CA ASP A 156 2.80 -28.22 7.02
C ASP A 156 4.14 -27.49 7.29
N LEU A 157 4.13 -26.43 8.10
CA LEU A 157 5.29 -25.60 8.42
C LEU A 157 5.69 -25.79 9.88
N ASP A 158 6.99 -25.83 10.13
CA ASP A 158 7.56 -25.93 11.47
C ASP A 158 7.86 -24.55 12.06
N GLY A 159 7.71 -24.43 13.38
CA GLY A 159 8.08 -23.24 14.15
C GLY A 159 7.12 -22.06 14.00
N PRO A 160 7.53 -20.86 14.44
CA PRO A 160 6.71 -19.66 14.32
C PRO A 160 6.45 -19.28 12.86
N ILE A 161 5.21 -18.89 12.56
CA ILE A 161 4.76 -18.55 11.21
C ILE A 161 4.19 -17.14 11.20
N VAL A 162 4.56 -16.33 10.22
CA VAL A 162 3.85 -15.08 9.92
C VAL A 162 2.96 -15.30 8.71
N ASN A 163 1.65 -15.25 8.89
CA ASN A 163 0.69 -15.30 7.79
C ASN A 163 0.42 -13.89 7.27
N ALA A 164 1.10 -13.51 6.18
CA ALA A 164 0.99 -12.24 5.48
C ALA A 164 0.37 -12.39 4.07
N THR A 165 -0.59 -13.30 3.92
CA THR A 165 -1.12 -13.73 2.60
C THR A 165 -2.14 -12.81 1.96
N GLY A 166 -2.51 -11.68 2.59
CA GLY A 166 -3.49 -10.75 2.03
C GLY A 166 -4.82 -11.43 1.75
N LEU A 167 -5.35 -11.33 0.52
CA LEU A 167 -6.58 -12.01 0.10
C LEU A 167 -6.48 -13.53 0.21
N GLY A 168 -5.28 -14.11 0.09
CA GLY A 168 -5.07 -15.54 0.22
C GLY A 168 -5.45 -16.12 1.59
N ALA A 169 -5.59 -15.27 2.63
CA ALA A 169 -6.04 -15.70 3.94
C ALA A 169 -7.49 -16.25 3.93
N ARG A 170 -8.31 -15.82 2.96
CA ARG A 170 -9.65 -16.36 2.74
C ARG A 170 -9.62 -17.88 2.54
N ASP A 171 -8.69 -18.36 1.74
CA ASP A 171 -8.59 -19.77 1.36
C ASP A 171 -7.66 -20.54 2.30
N LEU A 172 -6.52 -19.94 2.68
CA LEU A 172 -5.48 -20.61 3.47
C LEU A 172 -5.90 -20.87 4.92
N VAL A 173 -6.64 -19.94 5.53
CA VAL A 173 -7.07 -20.05 6.94
C VAL A 173 -8.57 -19.87 7.12
N GLY A 174 -9.34 -19.86 6.03
CA GLY A 174 -10.80 -19.81 6.07
C GLY A 174 -11.37 -18.48 6.57
N ASP A 175 -10.64 -17.37 6.48
CA ASP A 175 -11.17 -16.06 6.93
C ASP A 175 -12.18 -15.51 5.91
N ALA A 176 -13.45 -15.87 6.11
CA ALA A 176 -14.57 -15.43 5.27
C ALA A 176 -14.90 -13.93 5.37
N SER A 177 -14.25 -13.18 6.27
CA SER A 177 -14.41 -11.72 6.36
C SER A 177 -13.56 -10.94 5.36
N MET A 178 -12.68 -11.64 4.62
CA MET A 178 -11.89 -11.07 3.54
C MET A 178 -12.75 -10.76 2.32
N GLU A 179 -12.60 -9.55 1.79
CA GLU A 179 -13.25 -9.09 0.55
C GLU A 179 -12.20 -8.52 -0.41
N ALA A 180 -12.32 -8.86 -1.69
CA ALA A 180 -11.57 -8.20 -2.74
C ALA A 180 -12.22 -6.86 -3.09
N VAL A 181 -11.45 -5.78 -3.05
CA VAL A 181 -11.88 -4.49 -3.59
C VAL A 181 -11.02 -4.17 -4.81
N ARG A 182 -11.60 -4.35 -5.99
CA ARG A 182 -10.93 -4.13 -7.27
C ARG A 182 -10.66 -2.65 -7.47
N GLY A 183 -9.46 -2.33 -7.93
CA GLY A 183 -9.05 -0.98 -8.32
C GLY A 183 -8.34 -1.00 -9.65
N GLN A 184 -8.85 -0.22 -10.60
CA GLN A 184 -8.20 0.01 -11.89
C GLN A 184 -7.37 1.30 -11.85
N VAL A 185 -6.18 1.25 -12.42
CA VAL A 185 -5.27 2.39 -12.60
C VAL A 185 -4.83 2.53 -14.04
N VAL A 186 -4.44 3.74 -14.41
CA VAL A 186 -3.87 4.07 -15.72
C VAL A 186 -2.49 4.69 -15.48
N TYR A 187 -1.52 4.31 -16.30
CA TYR A 187 -0.19 4.90 -16.31
C TYR A 187 -0.11 5.91 -17.43
N LEU A 188 0.30 7.13 -17.11
CA LEU A 188 0.57 8.21 -18.05
C LEU A 188 2.08 8.43 -18.17
N GLU A 189 2.52 8.96 -19.31
CA GLU A 189 3.92 9.39 -19.46
C GLU A 189 4.29 10.45 -18.42
N GLN A 190 5.51 10.36 -17.89
CA GLN A 190 6.02 11.38 -16.98
C GLN A 190 6.36 12.66 -17.76
N ILE A 191 5.74 13.77 -17.36
CA ILE A 191 5.84 15.09 -18.00
C ILE A 191 6.65 16.12 -17.18
N GLY A 192 7.33 15.67 -16.12
CA GLY A 192 8.00 16.53 -15.14
C GLY A 192 7.10 16.98 -13.99
N LEU A 193 5.99 16.27 -13.76
CA LEU A 193 5.14 16.48 -12.59
C LEU A 193 5.85 15.96 -11.35
N ASP A 194 5.95 16.77 -10.31
CA ASP A 194 6.75 16.52 -9.11
C ASP A 194 5.94 16.58 -7.81
N ARG A 195 4.61 16.71 -7.91
CA ARG A 195 3.68 16.74 -6.77
C ARG A 195 2.47 15.86 -7.01
N TRP A 196 2.04 15.16 -5.98
CA TRP A 196 0.85 14.32 -6.03
C TRP A 196 -0.43 15.12 -5.70
N TRP A 197 -1.56 14.65 -6.22
CA TRP A 197 -2.89 15.19 -5.97
C TRP A 197 -3.87 14.08 -5.64
N ILE A 198 -4.75 14.30 -4.67
CA ILE A 198 -5.86 13.40 -4.33
C ILE A 198 -7.14 14.23 -4.21
N ASP A 199 -8.20 13.83 -4.91
CA ASP A 199 -9.56 14.34 -4.79
C ASP A 199 -10.45 13.23 -4.23
N ASP A 200 -10.75 13.36 -2.94
CA ASP A 200 -11.55 12.42 -2.13
C ASP A 200 -13.02 12.84 -2.00
N SER A 201 -13.44 13.84 -2.76
CA SER A 201 -14.80 14.40 -2.66
C SER A 201 -15.92 13.41 -2.98
N SER A 202 -15.59 12.32 -3.68
CA SER A 202 -16.54 11.30 -4.12
C SER A 202 -16.24 9.93 -3.50
N LEU A 203 -15.45 9.89 -2.42
CA LEU A 203 -15.03 8.65 -1.77
C LEU A 203 -16.23 7.81 -1.30
N ASP A 204 -17.25 8.45 -0.73
CA ASP A 204 -18.51 7.77 -0.32
C ASP A 204 -19.26 7.12 -1.49
N SER A 205 -18.96 7.53 -2.73
CA SER A 205 -19.51 6.96 -3.97
C SER A 205 -18.56 5.92 -4.61
N GLY A 206 -17.50 5.50 -3.91
CA GLY A 206 -16.51 4.54 -4.39
C GLY A 206 -15.58 5.12 -5.47
N VAL A 207 -15.47 6.45 -5.55
CA VAL A 207 -14.64 7.13 -6.55
C VAL A 207 -13.67 8.07 -5.87
N THR A 208 -12.41 7.69 -5.91
CA THR A 208 -11.28 8.54 -5.53
C THR A 208 -10.50 8.90 -6.78
N THR A 209 -10.07 10.16 -6.94
CA THR A 209 -9.20 10.57 -8.05
C THR A 209 -7.84 10.97 -7.54
N TYR A 210 -6.80 10.18 -7.83
CA TYR A 210 -5.42 10.50 -7.49
C TYR A 210 -4.53 10.61 -8.73
N VAL A 211 -3.53 11.46 -8.63
CA VAL A 211 -2.45 11.67 -9.60
C VAL A 211 -1.14 11.60 -8.83
N ILE A 212 -0.41 10.49 -8.97
CA ILE A 212 0.81 10.22 -8.22
C ILE A 212 1.99 10.17 -9.20
N PRO A 213 2.86 11.20 -9.24
CA PRO A 213 4.04 11.16 -10.08
C PRO A 213 5.10 10.21 -9.53
N ARG A 214 5.70 9.45 -10.42
CA ARG A 214 6.86 8.58 -10.18
C ARG A 214 8.04 9.01 -11.05
N SER A 215 9.20 8.39 -10.85
CA SER A 215 10.41 8.68 -11.61
C SER A 215 10.27 8.52 -13.13
N ARG A 216 9.43 7.58 -13.59
CA ARG A 216 9.29 7.23 -15.03
C ARG A 216 7.89 7.40 -15.60
N ASP A 217 6.87 7.43 -14.74
CA ASP A 217 5.48 7.51 -15.14
C ASP A 217 4.67 8.31 -14.11
N ILE A 218 3.39 8.51 -14.40
CA ILE A 218 2.41 9.07 -13.47
C ILE A 218 1.30 8.04 -13.34
N VAL A 219 1.02 7.61 -12.12
CA VAL A 219 -0.12 6.74 -11.86
C VAL A 219 -1.34 7.58 -11.58
N VAL A 220 -2.39 7.33 -12.34
CA VAL A 220 -3.69 7.93 -12.11
C VAL A 220 -4.71 6.84 -11.80
N GLY A 221 -5.56 7.11 -10.84
CA GLY A 221 -6.62 6.20 -10.45
C GLY A 221 -7.68 6.95 -9.64
N GLY A 222 -8.66 6.27 -9.09
CA GLY A 222 -8.93 4.85 -9.28
C GLY A 222 -10.42 4.53 -9.19
N THR A 223 -10.68 3.25 -8.94
CA THR A 223 -11.99 2.67 -8.64
C THR A 223 -11.93 1.86 -7.34
N GLU A 224 -13.10 1.59 -6.78
CA GLU A 224 -13.32 0.87 -5.54
C GLU A 224 -14.49 -0.11 -5.72
N ASP A 225 -14.27 -1.13 -6.55
CA ASP A 225 -15.34 -2.08 -6.90
C ASP A 225 -15.35 -3.24 -5.88
N HIS A 226 -16.19 -3.12 -4.86
CA HIS A 226 -16.35 -4.10 -3.78
C HIS A 226 -16.88 -5.45 -4.30
N GLY A 227 -16.22 -6.54 -3.91
CA GLY A 227 -16.57 -7.92 -4.27
C GLY A 227 -16.20 -8.32 -5.70
N ALA A 228 -15.71 -7.40 -6.52
CA ALA A 228 -15.24 -7.71 -7.87
C ALA A 228 -13.82 -8.31 -7.83
N GLU A 229 -13.61 -9.41 -8.56
CA GLU A 229 -12.31 -10.10 -8.65
C GLU A 229 -11.79 -10.19 -10.10
N ASP A 230 -12.52 -9.64 -11.07
CA ASP A 230 -12.10 -9.64 -12.47
C ASP A 230 -10.92 -8.69 -12.69
N LEU A 231 -9.81 -9.25 -13.18
CA LEU A 231 -8.58 -8.53 -13.52
C LEU A 231 -8.57 -8.00 -14.96
N THR A 232 -9.71 -8.05 -15.66
CA THR A 232 -9.85 -7.50 -17.02
C THR A 232 -10.01 -5.97 -16.97
N VAL A 233 -9.20 -5.27 -17.77
CA VAL A 233 -9.27 -3.81 -17.94
C VAL A 233 -10.58 -3.43 -18.63
N ASP A 234 -11.32 -2.51 -18.02
CA ASP A 234 -12.47 -1.87 -18.64
C ASP A 234 -12.03 -0.56 -19.33
N PRO A 235 -12.11 -0.47 -20.67
CA PRO A 235 -11.74 0.74 -21.41
C PRO A 235 -12.57 1.97 -21.02
N VAL A 236 -13.85 1.81 -20.70
CA VAL A 236 -14.73 2.93 -20.33
C VAL A 236 -14.29 3.51 -18.99
N THR A 237 -14.03 2.64 -18.02
CA THR A 237 -13.43 3.03 -16.74
C THR A 237 -12.06 3.70 -16.93
N ALA A 238 -11.22 3.20 -17.83
CA ALA A 238 -9.90 3.78 -18.09
C ALA A 238 -10.00 5.21 -18.64
N GLU A 239 -10.88 5.45 -19.61
CA GLU A 239 -11.14 6.78 -20.16
C GLU A 239 -11.65 7.73 -19.08
N ALA A 240 -12.61 7.29 -18.26
CA ALA A 240 -13.14 8.09 -17.15
C ALA A 240 -12.08 8.44 -16.10
N ILE A 241 -11.15 7.53 -15.78
CA ILE A 241 -10.02 7.83 -14.88
C ILE A 241 -9.14 8.93 -15.47
N VAL A 242 -8.79 8.84 -16.75
CA VAL A 242 -7.92 9.83 -17.41
C VAL A 242 -8.59 11.19 -17.50
N GLU A 243 -9.90 11.24 -17.80
CA GLU A 243 -10.66 12.49 -17.82
C GLU A 243 -10.70 13.19 -16.46
N ARG A 244 -10.94 12.44 -15.37
CA ARG A 244 -10.89 12.99 -14.01
C ARG A 244 -9.48 13.47 -13.65
N ALA A 245 -8.45 12.69 -13.97
CA ALA A 245 -7.07 13.07 -13.71
C ALA A 245 -6.66 14.36 -14.44
N ARG A 246 -7.05 14.52 -15.71
CA ARG A 246 -6.80 15.75 -16.49
C ARG A 246 -7.63 16.94 -16.01
N THR A 247 -8.81 16.70 -15.46
CA THR A 247 -9.60 17.74 -14.81
C THR A 247 -8.93 18.21 -13.52
N LEU A 248 -8.39 17.27 -12.74
CA LEU A 248 -7.69 17.54 -11.49
C LEU A 248 -6.33 18.24 -11.72
N VAL A 249 -5.56 17.78 -12.71
CA VAL A 249 -4.23 18.28 -13.07
C VAL A 249 -4.20 18.59 -14.58
N PRO A 250 -4.58 19.82 -15.00
CA PRO A 250 -4.65 20.21 -16.41
C PRO A 250 -3.35 20.05 -17.19
N GLU A 251 -2.19 20.04 -16.53
CA GLU A 251 -0.87 19.76 -17.12
C GLU A 251 -0.83 18.38 -17.82
N LEU A 252 -1.69 17.43 -17.43
CA LEU A 252 -1.81 16.10 -18.02
C LEU A 252 -2.56 16.08 -19.36
N ALA A 253 -3.07 17.20 -19.87
CA ALA A 253 -3.88 17.23 -21.10
C ALA A 253 -3.19 16.58 -22.31
N GLY A 254 -1.87 16.76 -22.43
CA GLY A 254 -1.05 16.17 -23.49
C GLY A 254 -0.41 14.82 -23.16
N ALA A 255 -0.48 14.38 -21.89
CA ALA A 255 0.20 13.16 -21.46
C ALA A 255 -0.42 11.92 -22.11
N ARG A 256 0.41 11.10 -22.76
CA ARG A 256 0.02 9.82 -23.37
C ARG A 256 -0.24 8.75 -22.31
N VAL A 257 -1.25 7.92 -22.54
CA VAL A 257 -1.44 6.67 -21.81
C VAL A 257 -0.36 5.67 -22.24
N ILE A 258 0.36 5.11 -21.27
CA ILE A 258 1.45 4.15 -21.51
C ILE A 258 1.15 2.76 -20.92
N GLY A 259 0.08 2.62 -20.14
CA GLY A 259 -0.32 1.33 -19.61
C GLY A 259 -1.56 1.39 -18.71
N HIS A 260 -2.03 0.22 -18.31
CA HIS A 260 -3.16 0.02 -17.43
C HIS A 260 -2.83 -1.11 -16.47
N ASN A 261 -3.42 -1.10 -15.28
CA ASN A 261 -3.27 -2.20 -14.35
C ASN A 261 -4.47 -2.32 -13.41
N ILE A 262 -4.67 -3.50 -12.83
CA ILE A 262 -5.75 -3.78 -11.89
C ILE A 262 -5.20 -4.52 -10.68
N GLY A 263 -5.55 -4.04 -9.50
CA GLY A 263 -5.21 -4.67 -8.23
C GLY A 263 -6.46 -5.05 -7.44
N LEU A 264 -6.37 -6.13 -6.67
CA LEU A 264 -7.41 -6.55 -5.73
C LEU A 264 -6.94 -6.23 -4.31
N ARG A 265 -7.48 -5.17 -3.72
CA ARG A 265 -7.15 -4.76 -2.35
C ARG A 265 -7.69 -5.81 -1.36
N PRO A 266 -6.88 -6.30 -0.41
CA PRO A 266 -7.29 -7.29 0.59
C PRO A 266 -8.08 -6.65 1.73
N ALA A 267 -9.33 -6.25 1.46
CA ALA A 267 -10.17 -5.60 2.47
C ALA A 267 -10.67 -6.60 3.52
N ARG A 268 -10.82 -6.09 4.74
CA ARG A 268 -11.37 -6.80 5.90
C ARG A 268 -11.98 -5.73 6.82
N PRO A 269 -13.02 -6.05 7.62
CA PRO A 269 -13.59 -5.07 8.56
C PRO A 269 -12.57 -4.44 9.52
N THR A 270 -11.52 -5.20 9.88
CA THR A 270 -10.35 -4.70 10.59
C THR A 270 -9.10 -5.43 10.11
N VAL A 271 -7.92 -4.79 10.16
CA VAL A 271 -6.63 -5.48 9.99
C VAL A 271 -6.53 -6.58 11.03
N ARG A 272 -6.24 -7.80 10.58
CA ARG A 272 -5.97 -8.92 11.47
C ARG A 272 -4.48 -8.96 11.77
N LEU A 273 -4.11 -8.43 12.94
CA LEU A 273 -2.76 -8.50 13.50
C LEU A 273 -2.83 -9.04 14.93
N GLU A 274 -2.54 -10.33 15.08
CA GLU A 274 -2.59 -11.07 16.36
C GLU A 274 -1.81 -12.40 16.28
N ARG A 275 -1.44 -12.97 17.43
CA ARG A 275 -0.84 -14.30 17.54
C ARG A 275 -1.88 -15.33 17.99
N VAL A 276 -1.96 -16.45 17.25
CA VAL A 276 -2.78 -17.63 17.56
C VAL A 276 -1.88 -18.86 17.52
N GLY A 277 -1.50 -19.37 18.69
CA GLY A 277 -0.50 -20.44 18.80
C GLY A 277 0.85 -20.00 18.24
N GLU A 278 1.36 -20.76 17.26
CA GLU A 278 2.62 -20.45 16.56
C GLU A 278 2.43 -19.49 15.37
N VAL A 279 1.19 -19.14 15.02
CA VAL A 279 0.91 -18.29 13.85
C VAL A 279 0.64 -16.85 14.29
N VAL A 280 1.40 -15.90 13.75
CA VAL A 280 1.08 -14.47 13.78
C VAL A 280 0.38 -14.11 12.47
N HIS A 281 -0.90 -13.79 12.53
CA HIS A 281 -1.65 -13.28 11.38
C HIS A 281 -1.34 -11.81 11.17
N CYS A 282 -1.10 -11.39 9.93
CA CYS A 282 -0.87 -10.00 9.54
C CYS A 282 -1.42 -9.76 8.12
N TYR A 283 -2.75 -9.58 8.00
CA TYR A 283 -3.43 -9.37 6.71
C TYR A 283 -4.72 -8.55 6.88
N GLY A 284 -5.43 -8.28 5.77
CA GLY A 284 -6.66 -7.48 5.80
C GLY A 284 -6.44 -5.97 5.72
N HIS A 285 -5.38 -5.54 5.03
CA HIS A 285 -4.93 -4.15 4.99
C HIS A 285 -5.72 -3.24 4.05
N GLY A 286 -6.69 -3.76 3.30
CA GLY A 286 -7.47 -3.00 2.32
C GLY A 286 -6.59 -2.16 1.40
N GLY A 287 -6.82 -0.85 1.37
CA GLY A 287 -6.06 0.11 0.56
C GLY A 287 -4.73 0.55 1.18
N ALA A 288 -4.46 0.23 2.45
CA ALA A 288 -3.37 0.81 3.24
C ALA A 288 -2.17 -0.13 3.44
N GLY A 289 -2.04 -1.21 2.65
CA GLY A 289 -0.98 -2.20 2.85
C GLY A 289 0.45 -1.63 2.87
N VAL A 290 0.75 -0.66 1.99
CA VAL A 290 2.06 0.02 1.99
C VAL A 290 2.16 0.99 3.17
N THR A 291 1.10 1.78 3.40
CA THR A 291 1.01 2.76 4.49
C THR A 291 1.25 2.16 5.87
N LEU A 292 0.92 0.88 6.08
CA LEU A 292 1.03 0.21 7.38
C LEU A 292 2.18 -0.78 7.49
N SER A 293 2.92 -1.03 6.41
CA SER A 293 3.78 -2.23 6.30
C SER A 293 4.81 -2.34 7.41
N TRP A 294 5.54 -1.26 7.70
CA TRP A 294 6.60 -1.26 8.70
C TRP A 294 6.07 -1.22 10.13
N GLY A 295 5.00 -0.47 10.41
CA GLY A 295 4.39 -0.47 11.74
C GLY A 295 3.77 -1.82 12.10
N CYS A 296 3.11 -2.47 11.14
CA CYS A 296 2.65 -3.85 11.32
C CYS A 296 3.83 -4.81 11.50
N ALA A 297 4.92 -4.64 10.74
CA ALA A 297 6.12 -5.47 10.88
C ALA A 297 6.78 -5.35 12.26
N ASP A 298 6.80 -4.16 12.86
CA ASP A 298 7.32 -3.94 14.21
C ASP A 298 6.50 -4.73 15.24
N GLU A 299 5.16 -4.69 15.14
CA GLU A 299 4.28 -5.44 16.02
C GLU A 299 4.34 -6.96 15.76
N VAL A 300 4.48 -7.41 14.51
CA VAL A 300 4.75 -8.83 14.19
C VAL A 300 6.00 -9.32 14.91
N THR A 301 7.11 -8.58 14.82
CA THR A 301 8.36 -8.93 15.50
C THR A 301 8.17 -9.01 17.02
N ALA A 302 7.46 -8.04 17.62
CA ALA A 302 7.16 -8.06 19.05
C ALA A 302 6.31 -9.27 19.48
N LEU A 303 5.39 -9.73 18.62
CA LEU A 303 4.55 -10.90 18.89
C LEU A 303 5.30 -12.23 18.75
N ILE A 304 6.33 -12.30 17.90
CA ILE A 304 7.15 -13.51 17.72
C ILE A 304 8.09 -13.72 18.92
N GLY A 305 8.77 -12.66 19.38
CA GLY A 305 9.66 -12.68 20.54
C GLY A 305 11.14 -12.85 20.22
#